data_AF-A0A6A0JVG9-F1
#
_entry.id   AF-A0A6A0JVG9-F1
#
_cell.length_a   1.000
_cell.length_b   1.000
_cell.length_c   1.000
_cell.angle_alpha   90.00
_cell.angle_beta   90.00
_cell.angle_gamma   90.00
#
_symmetry.space_group_name_H-M   'P 1'
#
loop_
_entity.id
_entity.type
_entity.pdbx_description
1 polymer ?
#
loop_
_entity_poly.entity_id
_entity_poly.type
_entity_poly.pdbx_seq_one_letter_code
_entity_poly.pdbx_strand_id
1 'polypeptide(L)'
;MGIISGWMGHANNEAVDDAKKIFGEMLVRDEEILAAYKWVRDRVVFTTHRIICEDIKGVTGKKKEFMSIPYANITKFSKESSGWMDLDAELRIWVRGEPITDPIKWEFKKDAGVNEIFRILSEGVLQA
;
A
#
# COMPACT_ATOMS: atom_id res chain seq x y z
N MET A 1 20.69 -0.29 -1.33
CA MET A 1 21.18 0.73 -0.38
C MET A 1 21.05 2.10 -1.03
N GLY A 2 20.09 2.90 -0.59
CA GLY A 2 19.96 4.30 -1.00
C GLY A 2 18.51 4.74 -1.17
N ILE A 3 18.15 5.83 -0.47
CA ILE A 3 16.98 6.71 -0.61
C ILE A 3 15.84 6.53 0.42
N ILE A 4 15.52 5.32 0.90
CA ILE A 4 14.32 5.17 1.75
C ILE A 4 14.57 5.46 3.26
N SER A 5 15.83 5.46 3.70
CA SER A 5 16.20 5.56 5.13
C SER A 5 15.95 6.94 5.78
N GLY A 6 15.46 7.94 5.04
CA GLY A 6 15.32 9.32 5.50
C GLY A 6 13.91 9.78 5.83
N TRP A 7 12.87 9.02 5.48
CA TRP A 7 11.49 9.48 5.58
C TRP A 7 10.68 8.66 6.58
N MET A 8 10.95 8.92 7.86
CA MET A 8 10.11 8.53 8.99
C MET A 8 9.11 9.66 9.28
N GLY A 9 8.34 10.06 8.27
CA GLY A 9 7.55 11.29 8.29
C GLY A 9 6.08 11.05 7.99
N HIS A 10 5.27 10.97 9.05
CA HIS A 10 3.81 11.12 9.07
C HIS A 10 2.90 9.96 8.62
N ALA A 11 3.42 8.75 8.35
CA ALA A 11 2.56 7.57 8.41
C ALA A 11 2.03 7.41 9.84
N ASN A 12 0.71 7.28 10.00
CA ASN A 12 0.03 7.20 11.30
C ASN A 12 0.73 6.15 12.18
N ASN A 13 1.55 6.59 13.16
CA ASN A 13 2.57 5.76 13.81
C ASN A 13 1.99 4.43 14.35
N GLU A 14 0.76 4.48 14.87
CA GLU A 14 0.00 3.33 15.36
C GLU A 14 -0.28 2.28 14.27
N ALA A 15 -0.62 2.69 13.04
CA ALA A 15 -0.93 1.77 11.94
C ALA A 15 0.32 1.03 11.48
N VAL A 16 1.47 1.70 11.45
CA VAL A 16 2.76 1.08 11.11
C VAL A 16 3.20 0.11 12.21
N ASP A 17 3.06 0.48 13.48
CA ASP A 17 3.42 -0.39 14.59
C ASP A 17 2.52 -1.64 14.65
N ASP A 18 1.22 -1.48 14.38
CA ASP A 18 0.31 -2.63 14.26
C ASP A 18 0.62 -3.50 13.05
N ALA A 19 1.03 -2.90 11.93
CA ALA A 19 1.50 -3.65 10.78
C ALA A 19 2.78 -4.43 11.12
N LYS A 20 3.75 -3.86 11.83
CA LYS A 20 4.97 -4.58 12.23
C LYS A 20 4.68 -5.84 13.04
N LYS A 21 3.68 -5.81 13.93
CA LYS A 21 3.26 -6.99 14.72
C LYS A 21 2.68 -8.12 13.87
N ILE A 22 2.00 -7.79 12.76
CA ILE A 22 1.32 -8.77 11.90
C ILE A 22 2.24 -9.25 10.78
N PHE A 23 2.97 -8.32 10.16
CA PHE A 23 3.73 -8.55 8.94
C PHE A 23 5.22 -8.76 9.17
N GLY A 24 5.76 -8.40 10.34
CA GLY A 24 7.19 -8.40 10.61
C GLY A 24 7.88 -9.75 10.35
N GLU A 25 7.24 -10.86 10.69
CA GLU A 25 7.79 -12.21 10.45
C GLU A 25 7.76 -12.63 8.97
N MET A 26 7.03 -11.90 8.12
CA MET A 26 6.93 -12.16 6.67
C MET A 26 7.89 -11.29 5.85
N LEU A 27 8.57 -10.33 6.49
CA LEU A 27 9.51 -9.43 5.83
C LEU A 27 10.85 -10.14 5.61
N VAL A 28 11.47 -9.88 4.46
CA VAL A 28 12.85 -10.33 4.24
C VAL A 28 13.82 -9.47 5.05
N ARG A 29 15.07 -9.92 5.12
CA ARG A 29 16.14 -9.12 5.75
C ARG A 29 16.24 -7.76 5.06
N ASP A 30 16.37 -6.70 5.86
CA ASP A 30 16.47 -5.30 5.42
C ASP A 30 15.22 -4.78 4.68
N GLU A 31 14.08 -5.48 4.77
CA GLU A 31 12.78 -4.98 4.31
C GLU A 31 12.06 -4.22 5.44
N GLU A 32 11.91 -2.90 5.27
CA GLU A 32 11.20 -2.04 6.23
C GLU A 32 9.79 -1.66 5.76
N ILE A 33 8.84 -1.53 6.70
CA ILE A 33 7.49 -1.00 6.45
C ILE A 33 7.56 0.53 6.45
N LEU A 34 7.07 1.13 5.36
CA LEU A 34 7.06 2.59 5.13
C LEU A 34 5.72 3.21 5.49
N ALA A 35 4.64 2.56 5.07
CA ALA A 35 3.29 3.01 5.35
C ALA A 35 2.36 1.82 5.51
N ALA A 36 1.33 1.98 6.32
CA ALA A 36 0.27 1.01 6.47
C ALA A 36 -1.07 1.72 6.49
N TYR A 37 -2.03 1.18 5.75
CA TYR A 37 -3.40 1.64 5.75
C TYR A 37 -4.35 0.49 6.03
N LYS A 38 -5.40 0.79 6.79
CA LYS A 38 -6.37 -0.20 7.27
C LYS A 38 -7.78 0.29 6.97
N TRP A 39 -8.52 -0.51 6.22
CA TRP A 39 -9.97 -0.43 6.11
C TRP A 39 -10.63 -1.30 7.19
N VAL A 40 -11.96 -1.35 7.20
CA VAL A 40 -12.72 -2.17 8.17
C VAL A 40 -12.34 -3.65 8.08
N ARG A 41 -12.08 -4.15 6.87
CA ARG A 41 -11.76 -5.56 6.61
C ARG A 41 -10.33 -5.76 6.11
N ASP A 42 -9.83 -4.86 5.28
CA ASP A 42 -8.59 -5.09 4.56
C ASP A 42 -7.46 -4.19 5.07
N ARG A 43 -6.22 -4.61 4.84
CA ARG A 43 -5.04 -3.78 5.07
C ARG A 43 -4.16 -3.77 3.86
N VAL A 44 -3.51 -2.65 3.61
CA VAL A 44 -2.42 -2.53 2.65
C VAL A 44 -1.20 -1.99 3.38
N VAL A 45 -0.06 -2.63 3.14
CA VAL A 45 1.22 -2.28 3.72
C VAL A 45 2.19 -2.02 2.59
N PHE A 46 2.86 -0.88 2.63
CA PHE A 46 3.90 -0.51 1.68
C PHE A 46 5.24 -0.69 2.36
N THR A 47 6.11 -1.49 1.77
CA THR A 47 7.46 -1.74 2.28
C THR A 47 8.49 -1.10 1.36
N THR A 48 9.76 -1.23 1.70
CA THR A 48 10.87 -0.88 0.81
C THR A 48 10.94 -1.74 -0.46
N HIS A 49 10.27 -2.89 -0.50
CA HIS A 49 10.42 -3.89 -1.58
C HIS A 49 9.13 -4.16 -2.36
N ARG A 50 7.97 -4.07 -1.70
CA ARG A 50 6.68 -4.51 -2.25
C ARG A 50 5.51 -3.88 -1.53
N ILE A 51 4.34 -4.05 -2.12
CA ILE A 51 3.06 -3.85 -1.46
C ILE A 51 2.58 -5.20 -0.93
N ILE A 52 2.05 -5.23 0.29
CA ILE A 52 1.42 -6.41 0.89
C ILE A 52 -0.04 -6.08 1.18
N CYS A 53 -0.97 -6.86 0.63
CA CYS A 53 -2.40 -6.75 0.89
C CYS A 53 -2.83 -7.88 1.83
N GLU A 54 -3.51 -7.55 2.93
CA GLU A 54 -4.25 -8.50 3.77
C GLU A 54 -5.74 -8.35 3.47
N ASP A 55 -6.37 -9.41 2.98
CA ASP A 55 -7.81 -9.49 2.77
C ASP A 55 -8.42 -10.52 3.73
N ILE A 56 -9.43 -10.09 4.49
CA ILE A 56 -10.18 -10.96 5.40
C ILE A 56 -11.32 -11.66 4.65
N LYS A 57 -11.12 -12.94 4.34
CA LYS A 57 -12.06 -13.79 3.63
C LYS A 57 -13.10 -14.44 4.54
N GLY A 58 -14.29 -14.65 3.95
CA GLY A 58 -15.39 -15.40 4.56
C GLY A 58 -16.18 -14.62 5.61
N VAL A 59 -17.28 -15.22 6.06
CA VAL A 59 -18.24 -14.58 6.99
C VAL A 59 -17.68 -14.49 8.42
N THR A 60 -16.84 -15.46 8.82
CA THR A 60 -16.26 -15.53 10.17
C THR A 60 -15.02 -14.65 10.36
N GLY A 61 -14.46 -14.12 9.27
CA GLY A 61 -13.23 -13.32 9.27
C GLY A 61 -11.97 -14.05 9.75
N LYS A 62 -12.02 -15.38 9.90
CA LYS A 62 -10.88 -16.18 10.38
C LYS A 62 -9.87 -16.48 9.27
N LYS A 63 -10.32 -16.53 8.01
CA LYS A 63 -9.44 -16.79 6.87
C LYS A 63 -8.88 -15.45 6.39
N LYS A 64 -7.55 -15.38 6.30
CA LYS A 64 -6.84 -14.22 5.78
C LYS A 64 -6.08 -14.64 4.54
N GLU A 65 -6.11 -13.79 3.53
CA GLU A 65 -5.28 -13.90 2.34
C GLU A 65 -4.23 -12.79 2.39
N PHE A 66 -2.97 -13.15 2.14
CA PHE A 66 -1.87 -12.21 2.06
C PHE A 66 -1.29 -12.24 0.65
N MET A 67 -1.37 -11.11 -0.05
CA MET A 67 -0.87 -10.97 -1.42
C MET A 67 0.31 -10.00 -1.43
N SER A 68 1.41 -10.40 -2.07
CA SER A 68 2.59 -9.55 -2.26
C SER A 68 2.67 -9.09 -3.71
N ILE A 69 2.82 -7.79 -3.92
CA ILE A 69 2.97 -7.15 -5.23
C ILE A 69 4.33 -6.44 -5.25
N PRO A 70 5.38 -7.05 -5.83
CA PRO A 70 6.66 -6.39 -6.02
C PRO A 70 6.53 -5.13 -6.87
N TYR A 71 7.24 -4.06 -6.52
CA TYR A 71 7.14 -2.81 -7.28
C TYR A 71 7.56 -2.96 -8.74
N ALA A 72 8.54 -3.83 -9.03
CA ALA A 72 8.99 -4.14 -10.39
C ALA A 72 7.90 -4.72 -11.31
N ASN A 73 6.80 -5.23 -10.72
CA ASN A 73 5.67 -5.77 -11.47
C ASN A 73 4.55 -4.73 -11.70
N ILE A 74 4.63 -3.54 -11.13
CA ILE A 74 3.64 -2.48 -11.34
C ILE A 74 3.97 -1.78 -12.66
N THR A 75 3.05 -1.84 -13.62
CA THR A 75 3.26 -1.28 -14.97
C THR A 75 2.73 0.14 -15.11
N LYS A 76 1.75 0.53 -14.29
CA LYS A 76 1.11 1.85 -14.26
C LYS A 76 0.53 2.07 -12.88
N PHE A 77 0.46 3.33 -12.47
CA PHE A 77 -0.31 3.75 -11.30
C PHE A 77 -0.92 5.14 -11.55
N SER A 78 -2.02 5.45 -10.87
CA SER A 78 -2.70 6.74 -10.96
C SER A 78 -3.39 7.07 -9.65
N LYS A 79 -3.53 8.36 -9.33
CA LYS A 79 -4.40 8.83 -8.26
C LYS A 79 -5.48 9.75 -8.83
N GLU A 80 -6.62 9.76 -8.17
CA GLU A 80 -7.72 10.68 -8.39
C GLU A 80 -7.95 11.42 -7.06
N SER A 81 -7.79 12.75 -7.09
CA SER A 81 -7.99 13.57 -5.90
C SER A 81 -9.46 13.67 -5.56
N SER A 82 -9.76 13.81 -4.26
CA SER A 82 -11.12 14.06 -3.81
C SER A 82 -11.64 15.39 -4.38
N GLY A 83 -12.84 15.38 -4.94
CA GLY A 83 -13.48 16.57 -5.52
C GLY A 83 -14.05 17.48 -4.41
N TRP A 84 -14.74 18.56 -4.79
CA TRP A 84 -15.35 19.44 -3.77
C TRP A 84 -16.48 18.76 -2.97
N MET A 85 -17.06 17.66 -3.48
CA MET A 85 -18.13 16.88 -2.81
C MET A 85 -17.72 15.49 -2.33
N ASP A 86 -16.75 14.85 -2.98
CA ASP A 86 -16.27 13.54 -2.53
C ASP A 86 -15.16 13.75 -1.51
N LEU A 87 -15.26 13.09 -0.36
CA LEU A 87 -14.28 13.17 0.72
C LEU A 87 -13.11 12.20 0.55
N ASP A 88 -13.20 11.31 -0.44
CA ASP A 88 -12.30 10.18 -0.61
C ASP A 88 -11.47 10.33 -1.89
N ALA A 89 -10.18 10.05 -1.79
CA ALA A 89 -9.27 9.99 -2.92
C ALA A 89 -9.00 8.53 -3.30
N GLU A 90 -8.91 8.25 -4.61
CA GLU A 90 -8.72 6.90 -5.12
C GLU A 90 -7.31 6.71 -5.69
N LEU A 91 -6.67 5.61 -5.34
CA LEU A 91 -5.41 5.16 -5.91
C LEU A 91 -5.63 3.89 -6.71
N ARG A 92 -5.02 3.81 -7.90
CA ARG A 92 -5.11 2.67 -8.80
C ARG A 92 -3.73 2.19 -9.18
N ILE A 93 -3.51 0.88 -9.19
CA ILE A 93 -2.29 0.25 -9.73
C ILE A 93 -2.64 -0.84 -10.73
N TRP A 94 -1.76 -1.04 -11.70
CA TRP A 94 -1.85 -2.11 -12.69
C TRP A 94 -0.66 -3.05 -12.54
N VAL A 95 -0.95 -4.35 -12.42
CA VAL A 95 0.06 -5.38 -12.23
C VAL A 95 0.31 -6.11 -13.55
N ARG A 96 1.59 -6.34 -13.86
CA ARG A 96 2.01 -7.07 -15.06
C ARG A 96 1.33 -8.44 -15.12
N GLY A 97 0.67 -8.72 -16.24
CA GLY A 97 -0.02 -9.99 -16.48
C GLY A 97 -1.51 -9.95 -16.15
N GLU A 98 -2.01 -8.91 -15.50
CA GLU A 98 -3.44 -8.71 -15.27
C GLU A 98 -4.10 -7.88 -16.39
N PRO A 99 -5.41 -8.04 -16.64
CA PRO A 99 -6.13 -7.25 -17.63
C PRO A 99 -6.04 -5.74 -17.32
N ILE A 100 -5.76 -4.93 -18.34
CA ILE A 100 -5.65 -3.47 -18.17
C ILE A 100 -6.96 -2.80 -17.70
N THR A 101 -8.09 -3.49 -17.90
CA THR A 101 -9.42 -3.06 -17.47
C THR A 101 -9.69 -3.30 -15.99
N ASP A 102 -8.82 -4.02 -15.29
CA ASP A 102 -9.03 -4.45 -13.91
C ASP A 102 -7.87 -4.01 -12.99
N PRO A 103 -7.72 -2.70 -12.72
CA PRO A 103 -6.72 -2.23 -11.77
C PRO A 103 -7.12 -2.58 -10.34
N ILE A 104 -6.12 -2.78 -9.48
CA ILE A 104 -6.34 -2.79 -8.03
C ILE A 104 -6.61 -1.35 -7.59
N LYS A 105 -7.70 -1.15 -6.84
CA LYS A 105 -8.20 0.15 -6.39
C LYS A 105 -8.20 0.25 -4.87
N TRP A 106 -7.80 1.39 -4.37
CA TRP A 106 -7.80 1.71 -2.93
C TRP A 106 -8.35 3.12 -2.70
N GLU A 107 -9.32 3.23 -1.80
CA GLU A 107 -9.96 4.49 -1.44
C GLU A 107 -9.47 4.99 -0.09
N PHE A 108 -9.14 6.28 0.00
CA PHE A 108 -8.55 6.90 1.17
C PHE A 108 -9.33 8.14 1.57
N LYS A 109 -9.68 8.26 2.87
CA LYS A 109 -10.51 9.36 3.39
C LYS A 109 -9.84 10.73 3.50
N LYS A 110 -8.56 10.82 3.16
CA LYS A 110 -7.75 12.05 3.30
C LYS A 110 -6.72 12.13 2.18
N ASP A 111 -6.75 13.24 1.44
CA ASP A 111 -5.80 13.51 0.34
C ASP A 111 -4.32 13.47 0.78
N ALA A 112 -4.02 13.89 2.02
CA ALA A 112 -2.66 13.91 2.53
C ALA A 112 -2.02 12.51 2.55
N GLY A 113 -2.79 11.48 2.95
CA GLY A 113 -2.32 10.09 2.96
C GLY A 113 -2.10 9.53 1.55
N VAL A 114 -2.95 9.93 0.58
CA VAL A 114 -2.80 9.50 -0.81
C VAL A 114 -1.55 10.07 -1.45
N ASN A 115 -1.22 11.33 -1.18
CA ASN A 115 0.01 11.94 -1.73
C ASN A 115 1.27 11.25 -1.22
N GLU A 116 1.29 10.83 0.05
CA GLU A 116 2.36 10.02 0.63
C GLU A 116 2.47 8.66 -0.07
N ILE A 117 1.37 7.91 -0.16
CA ILE A 117 1.39 6.59 -0.80
C ILE A 117 1.78 6.69 -2.28
N PHE A 118 1.29 7.71 -3.00
CA PHE A 118 1.65 7.93 -4.40
C PHE A 118 3.15 8.20 -4.58
N ARG A 119 3.79 8.88 -3.62
CA ARG A 119 5.23 9.08 -3.60
C ARG A 119 5.97 7.78 -3.34
N ILE A 120 5.55 6.97 -2.36
CA ILE A 120 6.13 5.66 -2.08
C ILE A 120 6.07 4.75 -3.32
N LEU A 121 4.93 4.74 -4.01
CA LEU A 121 4.81 4.04 -5.30
C LEU A 121 5.76 4.59 -6.35
N SER A 122 5.88 5.91 -6.46
CA SER A 122 6.78 6.54 -7.43
C SER A 122 8.24 6.16 -7.17
N GLU A 123 8.68 6.17 -5.90
CA GLU A 123 10.01 5.74 -5.51
C GLU A 123 10.22 4.25 -5.81
N GLY A 124 9.31 3.39 -5.33
CA GLY A 124 9.42 1.94 -5.51
C GLY A 124 9.33 1.49 -6.98
N VAL A 125 8.56 2.17 -7.84
CA VAL A 125 8.37 1.76 -9.23
C VAL A 125 9.39 2.41 -10.17
N LEU A 126 9.79 3.67 -9.93
CA LEU A 126 10.63 4.42 -10.86
C LEU A 126 12.12 4.45 -10.46
N GLN A 127 12.46 4.09 -9.23
CA GLN A 127 13.84 4.08 -8.73
C GLN A 127 14.32 2.67 -8.31
N ALA A 128 13.54 1.62 -8.62
CA ALA A 128 13.90 0.23 -8.36
C ALA A 128 14.96 -0.34 -9.32
#